data_AF-A0A2B1KFF7-F1
#
_entry.id   AF-A0A2B1KFF7-F1
#
_cell.length_a   1.000
_cell.length_b   1.000
_cell.length_c   1.000
_cell.angle_alpha   90.00
_cell.angle_beta   90.00
_cell.angle_gamma   90.00
#
_symmetry.space_group_name_H-M   'P 1'
#
loop_
_entity.id
_entity.type
_entity.pdbx_description
1 polymer ?
#
loop_
_entity_poly.entity_id
_entity_poly.type
_entity_poly.pdbx_seq_one_letter_code
_entity_poly.pdbx_strand_id
1 'polypeptide(L)'
;MVKYKYILGIFFACLLFTLCLYTYLPGRLAVHWNVNGEPNEFMSKQVVVAFIPCLIIFLRGFVYIISHNIYKFNEDEHFIISGFIKTITLFMLFIHMLILLINFESFISFQTGLTIGISMFLFMLSKEFKKIKSKEKDPIKLQKIRLVSRRIFQVMACGILFSLFLNLKLGYYVLLSVISCGSILFMFYILYSYIIESYET
;
A
#
# COMPACT_ATOMS: atom_id res chain seq x y z
N MET A 1 12.93 7.88 -18.10
CA MET A 1 11.65 7.95 -18.82
C MET A 1 10.86 6.62 -18.94
N VAL A 2 11.48 5.45 -19.12
CA VAL A 2 10.75 4.19 -19.42
C VAL A 2 9.90 3.66 -18.23
N LYS A 3 10.34 3.82 -16.97
CA LYS A 3 9.68 3.22 -15.79
C LYS A 3 8.28 3.77 -15.45
N TYR A 4 7.98 5.03 -15.78
CA TYR A 4 6.67 5.63 -15.48
C TYR A 4 5.56 5.15 -16.42
N LYS A 5 5.92 4.74 -17.64
CA LYS A 5 4.97 4.28 -18.66
C LYS A 5 4.22 3.01 -18.23
N TYR A 6 4.90 2.11 -17.50
CA TYR A 6 4.27 0.85 -17.06
C TYR A 6 3.14 1.06 -16.05
N ILE A 7 3.34 1.96 -15.07
CA ILE A 7 2.31 2.20 -14.05
C ILE A 7 1.09 2.90 -14.65
N LEU A 8 1.33 3.85 -15.56
CA LEU A 8 0.28 4.50 -16.31
C LEU A 8 -0.47 3.49 -17.19
N GLY A 9 0.26 2.58 -17.85
CA GLY A 9 -0.32 1.48 -18.63
C GLY A 9 -1.18 0.54 -17.77
N ILE A 10 -0.69 0.15 -16.58
CA ILE A 10 -1.46 -0.68 -15.63
C ILE A 10 -2.72 0.06 -15.18
N PHE A 11 -2.61 1.35 -14.85
CA PHE A 11 -3.76 2.18 -14.47
C PHE A 11 -4.82 2.21 -15.57
N PHE A 12 -4.44 2.49 -16.81
CA PHE A 12 -5.38 2.49 -17.94
C PHE A 12 -5.94 1.10 -18.25
N ALA A 13 -5.14 0.04 -18.11
CA ALA A 13 -5.63 -1.33 -18.25
C ALA A 13 -6.69 -1.66 -17.18
N CYS A 14 -6.48 -1.26 -15.92
CA CYS A 14 -7.49 -1.41 -14.86
C CYS A 14 -8.76 -0.60 -15.16
N LEU A 15 -8.63 0.62 -15.68
CA LEU A 15 -9.78 1.42 -16.10
C LEU A 15 -10.56 0.76 -17.24
N LEU A 16 -9.87 0.30 -18.28
CA LEU A 16 -10.48 -0.38 -19.40
C LEU A 16 -11.21 -1.65 -18.93
N PHE A 17 -10.57 -2.44 -18.08
CA PHE A 17 -11.18 -3.61 -17.47
C PHE A 17 -12.44 -3.26 -16.67
N THR A 18 -12.39 -2.18 -15.90
CA THR A 18 -13.54 -1.70 -15.14
C THR A 18 -14.70 -1.30 -16.05
N LEU A 19 -14.41 -0.63 -17.18
CA LEU A 19 -15.41 -0.26 -18.18
C LEU A 19 -16.04 -1.50 -18.82
N CYS A 20 -15.24 -2.52 -19.16
CA CYS A 20 -15.74 -3.78 -19.69
C CYS A 20 -16.69 -4.50 -18.70
N LEU A 21 -16.39 -4.43 -17.40
CA LEU A 21 -17.24 -5.05 -16.36
C LEU A 21 -18.46 -4.21 -15.97
N TYR A 22 -18.46 -2.91 -16.27
CA TYR A 22 -19.43 -1.95 -15.73
C TYR A 22 -20.90 -2.32 -15.98
N THR A 23 -21.19 -2.88 -17.15
CA THR A 23 -22.54 -3.31 -17.55
C THR A 23 -23.01 -4.54 -16.78
N TYR A 24 -22.08 -5.37 -16.32
CA TYR A 24 -22.36 -6.62 -15.61
C TYR A 24 -22.38 -6.45 -14.09
N LEU A 25 -21.83 -5.34 -13.57
CA LEU A 25 -21.84 -5.04 -12.15
C LEU A 25 -23.25 -4.72 -11.63
N PRO A 26 -23.64 -5.26 -10.46
CA PRO A 26 -24.91 -4.93 -9.82
C PRO A 26 -24.98 -3.44 -9.46
N GLY A 27 -26.20 -2.90 -9.33
CA GLY A 27 -26.41 -1.47 -9.05
C GLY A 27 -25.79 -1.00 -7.72
N ARG A 28 -25.66 -1.90 -6.75
CA ARG A 28 -24.98 -1.69 -5.48
C ARG A 28 -23.89 -2.74 -5.29
N LEU A 29 -22.73 -2.30 -4.83
CA LEU A 29 -21.55 -3.13 -4.61
C LEU A 29 -21.18 -3.09 -3.13
N ALA A 30 -20.80 -4.25 -2.59
CA ALA A 30 -20.22 -4.34 -1.26
C ALA A 30 -18.89 -3.58 -1.22
N VAL A 31 -18.71 -2.78 -0.18
CA VAL A 31 -17.50 -1.97 0.05
C VAL A 31 -16.85 -2.23 1.40
N HIS A 32 -17.58 -2.87 2.32
CA HIS A 32 -17.09 -3.27 3.63
C HIS A 32 -17.61 -4.67 3.96
N TRP A 33 -16.76 -5.44 4.65
CA TRP A 33 -17.06 -6.79 5.13
C TRP A 33 -16.79 -6.86 6.63
N ASN A 34 -17.67 -7.54 7.35
CA ASN A 34 -17.55 -7.74 8.78
C ASN A 34 -16.44 -8.76 9.14
N VAL A 35 -16.25 -9.01 10.44
CA VAL A 35 -15.25 -9.96 10.96
C VAL A 35 -15.50 -11.41 10.53
N ASN A 36 -16.72 -11.75 10.09
CA ASN A 36 -17.11 -13.10 9.71
C ASN A 36 -16.92 -13.38 8.22
N GLY A 37 -16.57 -12.39 7.39
CA GLY A 37 -16.52 -12.61 5.94
C GLY A 37 -17.66 -11.98 5.16
N GLU A 38 -18.65 -11.39 5.82
CA GLU A 38 -19.92 -11.07 5.18
C GLU A 38 -19.99 -9.58 4.81
N PRO A 39 -20.50 -9.24 3.62
CA PRO A 39 -20.67 -7.86 3.22
C PRO A 39 -21.74 -7.19 4.09
N ASN A 40 -21.41 -6.05 4.71
CA ASN A 40 -22.31 -5.33 5.62
C ASN A 40 -22.51 -3.85 5.24
N GLU A 41 -21.69 -3.29 4.36
CA GLU A 41 -21.92 -1.96 3.78
C GLU A 41 -21.81 -1.98 2.27
N PHE A 42 -22.64 -1.15 1.63
CA PHE A 42 -22.80 -1.12 0.18
C PHE A 42 -22.85 0.31 -0.33
N MET A 43 -22.31 0.53 -1.52
CA MET A 43 -22.37 1.81 -2.23
C MET A 43 -22.88 1.61 -3.67
N SER A 44 -23.31 2.70 -4.31
CA SER A 44 -23.71 2.63 -5.72
C SER A 44 -22.51 2.29 -6.62
N LYS A 45 -22.74 1.54 -7.70
CA LYS A 45 -21.66 1.13 -8.59
C LYS A 45 -20.88 2.30 -9.19
N GLN A 46 -21.55 3.43 -9.43
CA GLN A 46 -20.91 4.65 -9.94
C GLN A 46 -19.85 5.16 -8.98
N VAL A 47 -20.17 5.20 -7.67
CA VAL A 47 -19.25 5.68 -6.64
C VAL A 47 -18.05 4.74 -6.53
N VAL A 48 -18.28 3.44 -6.43
CA VAL A 48 -17.19 2.45 -6.26
C VAL A 48 -16.24 2.45 -7.45
N VAL A 49 -16.78 2.46 -8.68
CA VAL A 49 -15.98 2.45 -9.91
C VAL A 49 -15.14 3.73 -10.06
N ALA A 50 -15.66 4.89 -9.66
CA ALA A 50 -14.98 6.17 -9.82
C ALA A 50 -14.02 6.50 -8.66
N PHE A 51 -14.32 6.07 -7.44
CA PHE A 51 -13.66 6.56 -6.24
C PHE A 51 -12.14 6.29 -6.24
N ILE A 52 -11.72 5.04 -6.41
CA ILE A 52 -10.29 4.70 -6.36
C ILE A 52 -9.50 5.35 -7.51
N PRO A 53 -9.95 5.30 -8.78
CA PRO A 53 -9.26 6.00 -9.85
C PRO A 53 -9.12 7.51 -9.61
N CYS A 54 -10.20 8.17 -9.18
CA CYS A 54 -10.18 9.60 -8.86
C CYS A 54 -9.21 9.90 -7.71
N LEU A 55 -9.22 9.07 -6.65
CA LEU A 55 -8.30 9.21 -5.52
C LEU A 55 -6.84 9.03 -5.94
N ILE A 56 -6.53 8.09 -6.84
CA ILE A 56 -5.18 7.92 -7.39
C ILE A 56 -4.73 9.17 -8.15
N ILE A 57 -5.60 9.72 -9.01
CA ILE A 57 -5.32 10.95 -9.77
C ILE A 57 -5.08 12.12 -8.80
N PHE A 58 -5.96 12.27 -7.81
CA PHE A 58 -5.85 13.32 -6.79
C PHE A 58 -4.54 13.22 -6.01
N LEU A 59 -4.21 12.06 -5.46
CA LEU A 59 -2.96 11.86 -4.68
C LEU A 59 -1.71 12.13 -5.52
N ARG A 60 -1.71 11.71 -6.80
CA ARG A 60 -0.59 11.97 -7.71
C ARG A 60 -0.46 13.46 -8.04
N GLY A 61 -1.58 14.14 -8.31
CA GLY A 61 -1.60 15.59 -8.54
C GLY A 61 -1.16 16.37 -7.30
N PHE A 62 -1.63 15.97 -6.12
CA PHE A 62 -1.26 16.58 -4.85
C PHE A 62 0.25 16.47 -4.58
N VAL A 63 0.82 15.28 -4.74
CA VAL A 63 2.27 15.07 -4.59
C VAL A 63 3.06 15.89 -5.63
N TYR A 64 2.58 15.94 -6.87
CA TYR A 64 3.21 16.75 -7.91
C TYR A 64 3.25 18.23 -7.52
N ILE A 65 2.13 18.80 -7.07
CA ILE A 65 2.05 20.20 -6.60
C ILE A 65 3.02 20.44 -5.44
N ILE A 66 3.02 19.58 -4.41
CA ILE A 66 3.93 19.71 -3.27
C ILE A 66 5.39 19.67 -3.73
N SER A 67 5.72 18.69 -4.56
CA SER A 67 7.09 18.45 -5.01
C SER A 67 7.65 19.58 -5.86
N HIS A 68 6.82 20.20 -6.70
CA HIS A 68 7.28 21.20 -7.67
C HIS A 68 7.12 22.63 -7.16
N ASN A 69 6.05 22.91 -6.39
CA ASN A 69 5.70 24.28 -6.02
C ASN A 69 6.12 24.64 -4.58
N ILE A 70 6.08 23.68 -3.64
CA ILE A 70 6.34 23.96 -2.22
C ILE A 70 7.79 23.65 -1.88
N TYR A 71 8.19 22.38 -1.95
CA TYR A 71 9.51 21.95 -1.49
C TYR A 71 10.57 21.90 -2.58
N LYS A 72 10.18 21.94 -3.87
CA LYS A 72 11.09 21.91 -5.03
C LYS A 72 12.12 20.78 -4.90
N PHE A 73 11.62 19.54 -4.80
CA PHE A 73 12.45 18.37 -4.51
C PHE A 73 13.60 18.23 -5.51
N ASN A 74 14.73 17.73 -5.02
CA ASN A 74 15.84 17.33 -5.89
C ASN A 74 15.56 15.95 -6.52
N GLU A 75 16.43 15.50 -7.42
CA GLU A 75 16.25 14.22 -8.13
C GLU A 75 16.16 13.00 -7.19
N ASP A 76 16.92 13.00 -6.09
CA ASP A 76 16.92 11.92 -5.09
C ASP A 76 15.60 11.93 -4.29
N GLU A 77 15.17 13.13 -3.87
CA GLU A 77 13.83 13.59 -3.48
C GLU A 77 12.70 12.87 -4.23
N HIS A 78 12.66 13.20 -5.51
CA HIS A 78 11.68 12.72 -6.46
C HIS A 78 11.72 11.20 -6.63
N PHE A 79 12.92 10.59 -6.62
CA PHE A 79 13.05 9.15 -6.78
C PHE A 79 12.41 8.38 -5.61
N ILE A 80 12.65 8.81 -4.37
CA ILE A 80 12.12 8.18 -3.16
C ILE A 80 10.59 8.28 -3.14
N ILE A 81 10.08 9.50 -3.31
CA ILE A 81 8.65 9.77 -3.22
C ILE A 81 7.89 9.10 -4.37
N SER A 82 8.46 9.11 -5.59
CA SER A 82 7.89 8.37 -6.72
C SER A 82 7.84 6.86 -6.46
N GLY A 83 8.90 6.31 -5.84
CA GLY A 83 8.95 4.92 -5.40
C GLY A 83 7.81 4.56 -4.45
N PHE A 84 7.56 5.40 -3.47
CA PHE A 84 6.48 5.27 -2.49
C PHE A 84 5.09 5.40 -3.12
N ILE A 85 4.83 6.46 -3.90
CA ILE A 85 3.54 6.69 -4.58
C ILE A 85 3.21 5.59 -5.57
N LYS A 86 4.22 5.04 -6.25
CA LYS A 86 4.05 3.84 -7.09
C LYS A 86 3.51 2.66 -6.29
N THR A 87 4.09 2.37 -5.12
CA THR A 87 3.66 1.26 -4.26
C THR A 87 2.22 1.46 -3.77
N ILE A 88 1.87 2.68 -3.33
CA ILE A 88 0.49 3.02 -2.95
C ILE A 88 -0.46 2.83 -4.13
N THR A 89 -0.10 3.35 -5.32
CA THR A 89 -0.96 3.26 -6.51
C THR A 89 -1.25 1.80 -6.88
N LEU A 90 -0.24 0.93 -6.84
CA LEU A 90 -0.41 -0.49 -7.15
C LEU A 90 -1.31 -1.18 -6.13
N PHE A 91 -1.17 -0.87 -4.85
CA PHE A 91 -2.06 -1.40 -3.81
C PHE A 91 -3.50 -0.91 -3.98
N MET A 92 -3.71 0.39 -4.26
CA MET A 92 -5.05 0.93 -4.51
C MET A 92 -5.70 0.28 -5.74
N LEU A 93 -4.95 0.09 -6.84
CA LEU A 93 -5.44 -0.62 -8.02
C LEU A 93 -5.76 -2.09 -7.71
N PHE A 94 -4.93 -2.75 -6.90
CA PHE A 94 -5.24 -4.11 -6.42
C PHE A 94 -6.55 -4.15 -5.65
N ILE A 95 -6.77 -3.23 -4.69
CA ILE A 95 -8.02 -3.14 -3.93
C ILE A 95 -9.22 -2.86 -4.83
N HIS A 96 -9.07 -1.97 -5.81
CA HIS A 96 -10.11 -1.69 -6.81
C HIS A 96 -10.53 -2.96 -7.55
N MET A 97 -9.55 -3.69 -8.09
CA MET A 97 -9.80 -4.94 -8.81
C MET A 97 -10.39 -6.01 -7.89
N LEU A 98 -9.92 -6.11 -6.64
CA LEU A 98 -10.43 -7.05 -5.66
C LEU A 98 -11.91 -6.82 -5.36
N ILE A 99 -12.32 -5.57 -5.12
CA ILE A 99 -13.72 -5.21 -4.87
C ILE A 99 -14.59 -5.57 -6.08
N LEU A 100 -14.14 -5.23 -7.29
CA LEU A 100 -14.89 -5.55 -8.51
C LEU A 100 -15.09 -7.06 -8.66
N LEU A 101 -14.02 -7.84 -8.52
CA LEU A 101 -14.06 -9.30 -8.72
C LEU A 101 -14.90 -10.01 -7.64
N ILE A 102 -14.84 -9.58 -6.39
CA ILE A 102 -15.62 -10.22 -5.30
C ILE A 102 -17.12 -9.99 -5.48
N ASN A 103 -17.52 -8.85 -6.03
CA ASN A 103 -18.92 -8.58 -6.35
C ASN A 103 -19.45 -9.39 -7.56
N PHE A 104 -18.62 -10.21 -8.20
CA PHE A 104 -18.99 -11.21 -9.21
C PHE A 104 -19.04 -12.65 -8.66
N GLU A 105 -19.26 -12.83 -7.35
CA GLU A 105 -19.26 -14.16 -6.69
C GLU A 105 -17.93 -14.91 -6.88
N SER A 106 -16.81 -14.20 -6.78
CA SER A 106 -15.48 -14.82 -6.84
C SER A 106 -15.26 -15.85 -5.74
N PHE A 107 -14.48 -16.88 -6.03
CA PHE A 107 -14.09 -17.95 -5.10
C PHE A 107 -13.24 -17.48 -3.90
N ILE A 108 -12.71 -16.25 -3.95
CA ILE A 108 -11.80 -15.71 -2.91
C ILE A 108 -12.55 -14.72 -2.02
N SER A 109 -12.48 -14.93 -0.70
CA SER A 109 -13.04 -13.99 0.28
C SER A 109 -12.30 -12.64 0.26
N PHE A 110 -13.01 -11.56 0.62
CA PHE A 110 -12.40 -10.23 0.71
C PHE A 110 -11.25 -10.19 1.70
N GLN A 111 -11.40 -10.86 2.85
CA GLN A 111 -10.38 -10.95 3.89
C GLN A 111 -9.11 -11.62 3.37
N THR A 112 -9.25 -12.72 2.63
CA THR A 112 -8.11 -13.41 2.02
C THR A 112 -7.40 -12.50 1.02
N GLY A 113 -8.15 -11.89 0.10
CA GLY A 113 -7.57 -10.97 -0.89
C GLY A 113 -6.90 -9.76 -0.25
N LEU A 114 -7.54 -9.13 0.73
CA LEU A 114 -7.00 -7.98 1.46
C LEU A 114 -5.72 -8.35 2.22
N THR A 115 -5.68 -9.51 2.88
CA THR A 115 -4.51 -10.00 3.62
C THR A 115 -3.31 -10.20 2.68
N ILE A 116 -3.54 -10.81 1.50
CA ILE A 116 -2.53 -10.94 0.45
C ILE A 116 -2.06 -9.55 -0.01
N GLY A 117 -3.01 -8.64 -0.26
CA GLY A 117 -2.73 -7.27 -0.68
C GLY A 117 -1.86 -6.50 0.31
N ILE A 118 -2.20 -6.54 1.60
CA ILE A 118 -1.45 -5.88 2.67
C ILE A 118 -0.04 -6.48 2.79
N SER A 119 0.08 -7.80 2.79
CA SER A 119 1.39 -8.47 2.82
C SER A 119 2.27 -8.04 1.65
N MET A 120 1.72 -8.06 0.43
CA MET A 120 2.43 -7.64 -0.78
C MET A 120 2.80 -6.15 -0.74
N PHE A 121 1.90 -5.29 -0.25
CA PHE A 121 2.14 -3.86 -0.08
C PHE A 121 3.31 -3.60 0.88
N LEU A 122 3.32 -4.20 2.07
CA LEU A 122 4.40 -4.05 3.04
C LEU A 122 5.73 -4.60 2.50
N PHE A 123 5.70 -5.73 1.79
CA PHE A 123 6.89 -6.27 1.15
C PHE A 123 7.43 -5.35 0.05
N MET A 124 6.57 -4.78 -0.79
CA MET A 124 6.97 -3.81 -1.81
C MET A 124 7.54 -2.53 -1.18
N LEU A 125 6.90 -2.03 -0.12
CA LEU A 125 7.38 -0.88 0.64
C LEU A 125 8.76 -1.15 1.25
N SER A 126 9.00 -2.36 1.76
CA SER A 126 10.32 -2.77 2.28
C SER A 126 11.45 -2.59 1.25
N LYS A 127 11.15 -2.83 -0.04
CA LYS A 127 12.14 -2.72 -1.12
C LYS A 127 12.51 -1.27 -1.42
N GLU A 128 11.64 -0.30 -1.14
CA GLU A 128 11.93 1.11 -1.37
C GLU A 128 13.03 1.60 -0.39
N PHE A 129 13.11 1.06 0.84
CA PHE A 129 14.23 1.32 1.76
C PHE A 129 15.59 0.80 1.25
N LYS A 130 15.63 -0.17 0.32
CA LYS A 130 16.87 -0.69 -0.29
C LYS A 130 17.32 0.14 -1.50
N LYS A 131 16.38 0.74 -2.24
CA LYS A 131 16.65 1.36 -3.54
C LYS A 131 17.33 2.73 -3.47
N ILE A 132 17.39 3.32 -2.28
CA ILE A 132 18.16 4.53 -2.06
C ILE A 132 19.63 4.12 -2.18
N LYS A 133 20.27 4.43 -3.32
CA LYS A 133 21.72 4.28 -3.47
C LYS A 133 22.32 5.08 -2.32
N SER A 134 22.81 4.35 -1.32
CA SER A 134 23.68 4.88 -0.29
C SER A 134 24.86 5.50 -1.04
N LYS A 135 24.79 6.80 -1.34
CA LYS A 135 26.00 7.55 -1.67
C LYS A 135 26.87 7.40 -0.42
N GLU A 136 28.18 7.29 -0.57
CA GLU A 136 29.14 7.21 0.55
C GLU A 136 28.98 8.34 1.59
N LYS A 137 28.12 9.34 1.32
CA LYS A 137 27.77 10.47 2.16
C LYS A 137 26.59 10.25 3.13
N ASP A 138 25.81 9.17 3.03
CA ASP A 138 24.69 8.97 3.96
C ASP A 138 25.20 8.60 5.36
N PRO A 139 24.76 9.29 6.44
CA PRO A 139 25.18 8.97 7.80
C PRO A 139 24.93 7.50 8.13
N ILE A 140 25.88 6.85 8.81
CA ILE A 140 25.79 5.43 9.22
C ILE A 140 24.46 5.14 9.95
N LYS A 141 23.96 6.11 10.73
CA LYS A 141 22.67 6.01 11.44
C LYS A 141 21.48 5.89 10.48
N LEU A 142 21.41 6.71 9.44
CA LEU A 142 20.35 6.66 8.43
C LEU A 142 20.36 5.34 7.66
N GLN A 143 21.54 4.78 7.39
CA GLN A 143 21.68 3.46 6.80
C GLN A 143 21.14 2.35 7.71
N LYS A 144 21.42 2.43 9.03
CA LYS A 144 20.86 1.51 10.04
C LYS A 144 19.34 1.61 10.11
N ILE A 145 18.78 2.82 10.14
CA ILE A 145 17.33 3.04 10.11
C ILE A 145 16.71 2.35 8.91
N ARG A 146 17.20 2.60 7.70
CA ARG A 146 16.67 1.97 6.49
C ARG A 146 16.76 0.44 6.53
N LEU A 147 17.86 -0.10 7.05
CA LEU A 147 18.05 -1.55 7.17
C LEU A 147 17.04 -2.17 8.16
N VAL A 148 16.87 -1.57 9.33
CA VAL A 148 15.94 -2.04 10.36
C VAL A 148 14.52 -1.91 9.88
N SER A 149 14.12 -0.74 9.35
CA SER A 149 12.80 -0.53 8.75
C SER A 149 12.51 -1.58 7.69
N ARG A 150 13.43 -1.83 6.75
CA ARG A 150 13.27 -2.88 5.73
C ARG A 150 12.97 -4.24 6.36
N ARG A 151 13.73 -4.66 7.37
CA ARG A 151 13.54 -5.95 8.04
C ARG A 151 12.20 -6.03 8.76
N ILE A 152 11.79 -4.98 9.46
CA ILE A 152 10.49 -4.91 10.13
C ILE A 152 9.36 -5.11 9.12
N PHE A 153 9.35 -4.36 8.02
CA PHE A 153 8.32 -4.50 6.97
C PHE A 153 8.32 -5.89 6.31
N GLN A 154 9.48 -6.52 6.11
CA GLN A 154 9.58 -7.88 5.58
C GLN A 154 9.01 -8.92 6.55
N VAL A 155 9.36 -8.81 7.84
CA VAL A 155 8.83 -9.70 8.89
C VAL A 155 7.33 -9.52 9.02
N MET A 156 6.83 -8.29 9.02
CA MET A 156 5.39 -8.01 9.01
C MET A 156 4.70 -8.64 7.80
N ALA A 157 5.24 -8.44 6.60
CA ALA A 157 4.67 -9.02 5.38
C ALA A 157 4.57 -10.55 5.46
N CYS A 158 5.64 -11.23 5.90
CA CYS A 158 5.65 -12.68 6.07
C CYS A 158 4.70 -13.14 7.20
N GLY A 159 4.68 -12.45 8.33
CA GLY A 159 3.81 -12.77 9.47
C GLY A 159 2.32 -12.60 9.15
N ILE A 160 1.98 -11.56 8.37
CA ILE A 160 0.63 -11.36 7.84
C ILE A 160 0.26 -12.45 6.83
N LEU A 161 1.17 -12.81 5.93
CA LEU A 161 0.88 -13.89 4.97
C LEU A 161 0.68 -15.22 5.68
N PHE A 162 1.43 -15.46 6.76
CA PHE A 162 1.29 -16.65 7.60
C PHE A 162 -0.11 -16.74 8.24
N SER A 163 -0.78 -15.61 8.49
CA SER A 163 -2.12 -15.61 9.08
C SER A 163 -3.17 -16.29 8.21
N LEU A 164 -2.91 -16.48 6.90
CA LEU A 164 -3.78 -17.21 5.97
C LEU A 164 -3.82 -18.72 6.24
N PHE A 165 -2.80 -19.29 6.88
CA PHE A 165 -2.77 -20.72 7.24
C PHE A 165 -3.53 -21.03 8.54
N LEU A 166 -4.05 -19.98 9.21
CA LEU A 166 -4.79 -20.09 10.45
C LEU A 166 -6.29 -19.99 10.20
N ASN A 167 -7.09 -20.49 11.14
CA ASN A 167 -8.54 -20.30 11.13
C ASN A 167 -8.89 -18.81 11.13
N LEU A 168 -10.00 -18.43 10.48
CA LEU A 168 -10.42 -17.03 10.25
C LEU A 168 -10.24 -16.10 11.47
N LYS A 169 -10.72 -16.54 12.65
CA LYS A 169 -10.64 -15.77 13.90
C LYS A 169 -9.20 -15.58 14.41
N LEU A 170 -8.39 -16.65 14.40
CA LEU A 170 -6.98 -16.59 14.82
C LEU A 170 -6.15 -15.80 13.81
N GLY A 171 -6.37 -16.02 12.52
CA GLY A 171 -5.75 -15.26 11.44
C GLY A 171 -5.99 -13.76 11.57
N TYR A 172 -7.23 -13.36 11.88
CA TYR A 172 -7.57 -11.96 12.14
C TYR A 172 -6.78 -11.35 13.33
N TYR A 173 -6.70 -12.05 14.46
CA TYR A 173 -5.94 -11.55 15.61
C TYR A 173 -4.44 -11.49 15.34
N VAL A 174 -3.88 -12.47 14.61
CA VAL A 174 -2.48 -12.45 14.20
C VAL A 174 -2.20 -11.28 13.26
N LEU A 175 -3.05 -11.05 12.25
CA LEU A 175 -2.97 -9.90 11.35
C LEU A 175 -2.92 -8.59 12.15
N LEU A 176 -3.89 -8.39 13.05
CA LEU A 176 -3.99 -7.18 13.86
C LEU A 176 -2.77 -7.00 14.78
N SER A 177 -2.32 -8.08 15.43
CA SER A 177 -1.16 -8.08 16.32
C SER A 177 0.12 -7.75 15.58
N VAL A 178 0.36 -8.37 14.42
CA VAL A 178 1.56 -8.14 13.60
C VAL A 178 1.58 -6.71 13.07
N ILE A 179 0.45 -6.18 12.59
CA ILE A 179 0.36 -4.80 12.14
C ILE A 179 0.64 -3.83 13.29
N SER A 180 -0.02 -4.02 14.43
CA SER A 180 0.10 -3.10 15.58
C SER A 180 1.51 -3.13 16.17
N CYS A 181 2.02 -4.31 16.52
CA CYS A 181 3.35 -4.48 17.10
C CYS A 181 4.45 -4.02 16.13
N GLY A 182 4.35 -4.39 14.84
CA GLY A 182 5.30 -3.96 13.83
C GLY A 182 5.34 -2.44 13.63
N SER A 183 4.16 -1.78 13.63
CA SER A 183 4.06 -0.32 13.52
C SER A 183 4.64 0.37 14.75
N ILE A 184 4.34 -0.14 15.96
CA ILE A 184 4.89 0.35 17.22
C ILE A 184 6.42 0.24 17.21
N LEU A 185 6.97 -0.93 16.89
CA LEU A 185 8.42 -1.14 16.80
C LEU A 185 9.09 -0.21 15.79
N PHE A 186 8.49 -0.03 14.62
CA PHE A 186 9.01 0.89 13.61
C PHE A 186 9.04 2.34 14.10
N MET A 187 7.95 2.82 14.70
CA MET A 187 7.85 4.19 15.22
C MET A 187 8.81 4.43 16.39
N PHE A 188 8.87 3.50 17.35
CA PHE A 188 9.81 3.60 18.47
C PHE A 188 11.25 3.62 18.00
N TYR A 189 11.61 2.79 17.01
CA TYR A 189 12.97 2.77 16.48
C TYR A 189 13.34 4.09 15.80
N ILE A 190 12.44 4.68 15.01
CA ILE A 190 12.67 6.00 14.39
C ILE A 190 12.82 7.06 15.47
N LEU A 191 11.91 7.11 16.45
CA LEU A 191 11.95 8.09 17.53
C LEU A 191 13.23 7.98 18.35
N TYR A 192 13.61 6.76 18.73
CA TYR A 192 14.86 6.48 19.45
C TYR A 192 16.08 6.97 18.66
N SER A 193 16.12 6.67 17.36
CA SER A 193 17.22 7.10 16.49
C SER A 193 17.28 8.62 16.37
N TYR A 194 16.13 9.29 16.28
CA TYR A 194 16.03 10.75 16.21
C TYR A 194 16.48 11.42 17.52
N ILE A 195 16.03 10.91 18.67
CA ILE A 195 16.39 11.44 19.98
C ILE A 195 17.91 11.38 20.19
N ILE A 196 18.53 10.22 19.91
CA ILE A 196 19.98 10.07 20.03
C ILE A 196 20.73 11.06 19.12
N GLU A 197 20.23 11.30 17.92
CA GLU A 197 20.83 12.28 17.01
C GLU A 197 20.75 13.70 17.57
N SER A 198 19.62 14.10 18.16
CA SER A 198 19.47 15.41 18.78
C SER A 198 20.34 15.65 20.02
N TYR A 199 20.81 14.59 20.69
CA TYR A 199 21.70 14.70 21.85
C TYR A 199 23.20 14.66 21.48
N GLU A 200 23.55 14.15 20.30
CA GLU A 200 24.94 14.10 19.82
C GLU A 200 25.35 15.33 18.99
N THR A 201 24.41 16.22 18.66
CA THR A 201 24.62 17.52 18.01
C THR A 201 24.53 18.67 18.98
#